data_AF-A0A534S4A7-F1
#
_entry.id   AF-A0A534S4A7-F1
#
_cell.length_a   1.000
_cell.length_b   1.000
_cell.length_c   1.000
_cell.angle_alpha   90.00
_cell.angle_beta   90.00
_cell.angle_gamma   90.00
#
_symmetry.space_group_name_H-M   'P 1'
#
loop_
_entity.id
_entity.type
_entity.pdbx_description
1 polymer ?
#
loop_
_entity_poly.entity_id
_entity_poly.type
_entity_poly.pdbx_seq_one_letter_code
_entity_poly.pdbx_strand_id
1 'polypeptide(L)'
;MSHSTDIGSPGGSPEFRDPADLAAESARIYDICAGCRRCYNLCPSFTHLLDAIDGHDGEIQALSAAEDRRTVDLCFGCKLCYPLCPYTPPHRWGVDFPLLMQRAKVVRADREGIPLRDRLLGNPELLGRLGSAFPRVANWANRNRLLRWGMEKTLGVDRRPHPRGSVDQAAWRSSTRPRSSSTLLASAWPRSACSGGTASR
;
A
#
# COMPACT_ATOMS: atom_id res chain seq x y z
N MET A 1 -25.36 -20.11 1.93
CA MET A 1 -25.26 -19.43 0.63
C MET A 1 -24.66 -18.06 0.90
N SER A 2 -23.34 -17.99 1.01
CA SER A 2 -22.63 -16.78 1.38
C SER A 2 -22.33 -15.99 0.12
N HIS A 3 -22.90 -14.80 0.01
CA HIS A 3 -22.82 -13.92 -1.14
C HIS A 3 -21.38 -13.48 -1.42
N SER A 4 -20.72 -14.11 -2.38
CA SER A 4 -19.37 -13.77 -2.86
C SER A 4 -19.36 -12.52 -3.78
N THR A 5 -20.17 -11.49 -3.51
CA THR A 5 -20.33 -10.33 -4.40
C THR A 5 -19.95 -8.99 -3.78
N ASP A 6 -19.35 -8.97 -2.60
CA ASP A 6 -18.78 -7.74 -2.07
C ASP A 6 -17.32 -7.57 -2.53
N ILE A 7 -17.16 -7.20 -3.81
CA ILE A 7 -15.94 -6.54 -4.34
C ILE A 7 -15.68 -5.20 -3.61
N GLY A 8 -16.56 -4.81 -2.69
CA GLY A 8 -16.43 -3.67 -1.81
C GLY A 8 -16.93 -3.97 -0.40
N SER A 9 -16.55 -5.10 0.21
CA SER A 9 -16.84 -5.29 1.64
C SER A 9 -16.24 -4.10 2.39
N PRO A 10 -17.08 -3.20 2.94
CA PRO A 10 -16.58 -1.98 3.54
C PRO A 10 -15.68 -2.41 4.69
N GLY A 11 -14.47 -1.87 4.80
CA GLY A 11 -13.54 -2.20 5.89
C GLY A 11 -14.05 -1.93 7.33
N GLY A 12 -15.35 -1.65 7.48
CA GLY A 12 -16.10 -1.56 8.73
C GLY A 12 -17.18 -2.64 8.92
N SER A 13 -17.32 -3.66 8.05
CA SER A 13 -18.19 -4.81 8.36
C SER A 13 -17.59 -5.64 9.51
N PRO A 14 -18.39 -6.21 10.42
CA PRO A 14 -17.88 -6.99 11.55
C PRO A 14 -17.04 -8.19 11.09
N GLU A 15 -17.46 -8.84 10.00
CA GLU A 15 -16.78 -9.98 9.38
C GLU A 15 -15.38 -9.59 8.89
N PHE A 16 -15.20 -8.39 8.32
CA PHE A 16 -13.89 -7.93 7.82
C PHE A 16 -12.81 -7.93 8.92
N ARG A 17 -13.17 -7.71 10.18
CA ARG A 17 -12.22 -7.68 11.30
C ARG A 17 -12.12 -8.99 12.06
N ASP A 18 -12.92 -10.00 11.71
CA ASP A 18 -12.93 -11.29 12.40
C ASP A 18 -11.62 -12.08 12.13
N PRO A 19 -10.85 -12.44 13.19
CA PRO A 19 -9.71 -13.34 13.10
C PRO A 19 -9.96 -14.65 12.35
N ALA A 20 -11.10 -15.29 12.63
CA ALA A 20 -11.39 -16.63 12.15
C ALA A 20 -11.71 -16.62 10.67
N ASP A 21 -12.52 -15.65 10.24
CA ASP A 21 -12.82 -15.44 8.82
C ASP A 21 -11.58 -15.04 8.02
N LEU A 22 -10.70 -14.20 8.59
CA LEU A 22 -9.41 -13.87 7.97
C LEU A 22 -8.56 -15.13 7.76
N ALA A 23 -8.44 -15.99 8.77
CA ALA A 23 -7.65 -17.22 8.67
C ALA A 23 -8.22 -18.19 7.62
N ALA A 24 -9.54 -18.34 7.57
CA ALA A 24 -10.22 -19.17 6.57
C ALA A 24 -10.00 -18.63 5.14
N GLU A 25 -10.12 -17.31 4.95
CA GLU A 25 -9.92 -16.68 3.65
C GLU A 25 -8.46 -16.71 3.20
N SER A 26 -7.51 -16.51 4.14
CA SER A 26 -6.08 -16.68 3.86
C SER A 26 -5.77 -18.09 3.38
N ALA A 27 -6.24 -19.12 4.09
CA ALA A 27 -6.03 -20.51 3.71
C ALA A 27 -6.61 -20.81 2.31
N ARG A 28 -7.82 -20.32 2.02
CA ARG A 28 -8.47 -20.50 0.71
C ARG A 28 -7.70 -19.84 -0.43
N ILE A 29 -7.27 -18.59 -0.26
CA ILE A 29 -6.52 -17.86 -1.29
C ILE A 29 -5.14 -18.48 -1.48
N TYR A 30 -4.45 -18.84 -0.39
CA TYR A 30 -3.12 -19.45 -0.47
C TYR A 30 -3.14 -20.81 -1.18
N ASP A 31 -4.15 -21.63 -0.95
CA ASP A 31 -4.37 -22.89 -1.68
C ASP A 31 -4.48 -22.66 -3.20
N ILE A 32 -5.31 -21.71 -3.62
CA ILE A 32 -5.46 -21.36 -5.04
C ILE A 32 -4.15 -20.80 -5.61
N CYS A 33 -3.44 -19.98 -4.85
CA CYS A 33 -2.15 -19.42 -5.25
C CYS A 33 -1.07 -20.50 -5.41
N ALA A 34 -1.00 -21.46 -4.49
CA ALA A 34 -0.07 -22.59 -4.53
C ALA A 34 -0.33 -23.50 -5.74
N GLY A 35 -1.60 -23.71 -6.11
CA GLY A 35 -1.94 -24.44 -7.33
C GLY A 35 -1.57 -23.71 -8.62
N CYS A 36 -1.71 -22.38 -8.66
CA CYS A 36 -1.55 -21.58 -9.88
C CYS A 36 -0.12 -21.10 -10.15
N ARG A 37 0.59 -20.65 -9.11
CA ARG A 37 1.96 -20.09 -9.12
C ARG A 37 2.26 -18.97 -10.13
N ARG A 38 1.26 -18.45 -10.85
CA ARG A 38 1.43 -17.40 -11.88
C ARG A 38 2.08 -16.12 -11.36
N CYS A 39 1.86 -15.80 -10.08
CA CYS A 39 2.29 -14.54 -9.47
C CYS A 39 3.74 -14.55 -8.94
N TYR A 40 4.45 -15.68 -9.00
CA TYR A 40 5.78 -15.86 -8.42
C TYR A 40 6.79 -14.78 -8.85
N ASN A 41 6.77 -14.37 -10.13
CA ASN A 41 7.69 -13.36 -10.67
C ASN A 41 7.23 -11.90 -10.46
N LEU A 42 6.05 -11.66 -9.86
CA LEU A 42 5.48 -10.31 -9.76
C LEU A 42 5.86 -9.56 -8.48
N CYS A 43 6.02 -10.27 -7.36
CA CYS A 43 6.19 -9.64 -6.05
C CYS A 43 6.94 -10.55 -5.07
N PRO A 44 7.83 -10.01 -4.22
CA PRO A 44 8.54 -10.77 -3.20
C PRO A 44 7.62 -11.45 -2.17
N SER A 45 6.41 -10.94 -1.97
CA SER A 45 5.39 -11.57 -1.11
C SER A 45 5.02 -12.97 -1.63
N PHE A 46 4.82 -13.13 -2.95
CA PHE A 46 4.51 -14.43 -3.54
C PHE A 46 5.70 -15.37 -3.57
N THR A 47 6.90 -14.86 -3.85
CA THR A 47 8.13 -15.67 -3.77
C THR A 47 8.25 -16.26 -2.37
N HIS A 48 8.18 -15.43 -1.33
CA HIS A 48 8.27 -15.91 0.05
C HIS A 48 7.13 -16.87 0.44
N LEU A 49 5.89 -16.56 0.08
CA LEU A 49 4.74 -17.42 0.38
C LEU A 49 4.87 -18.81 -0.24
N LEU A 50 5.20 -18.86 -1.54
CA LEU A 50 5.31 -20.12 -2.27
C LEU A 50 6.53 -20.93 -1.80
N ASP A 51 7.66 -20.28 -1.55
CA ASP A 51 8.85 -20.94 -0.98
C ASP A 51 8.55 -21.51 0.41
N ALA A 52 7.78 -20.80 1.25
CA ALA A 52 7.35 -21.29 2.56
C ALA A 52 6.42 -22.50 2.42
N ILE A 53 5.40 -22.43 1.56
CA ILE A 53 4.49 -23.55 1.30
C ILE A 53 5.25 -24.78 0.77
N ASP A 54 6.18 -24.59 -0.16
CA ASP A 54 7.01 -25.67 -0.71
C ASP A 54 7.93 -26.27 0.36
N GLY A 55 8.38 -25.47 1.33
CA GLY A 55 9.12 -25.94 2.51
C GLY A 55 8.30 -26.78 3.50
N HIS A 56 6.97 -26.71 3.42
CA HIS A 56 6.02 -27.52 4.20
C HIS A 56 5.32 -28.58 3.32
N ASP A 57 6.00 -29.09 2.29
CA ASP A 57 5.47 -30.12 1.37
C ASP A 57 4.13 -29.77 0.68
N GLY A 58 3.84 -28.47 0.55
CA GLY A 58 2.58 -27.98 -0.03
C GLY A 58 1.44 -27.82 0.98
N GLU A 59 1.66 -28.11 2.26
CA GLU A 59 0.65 -28.02 3.31
C GLU A 59 0.48 -26.58 3.82
N ILE A 60 -0.51 -25.85 3.30
CA ILE A 60 -0.79 -24.47 3.71
C ILE A 60 -1.09 -24.34 5.21
N GLN A 61 -1.70 -25.36 5.81
CA GLN A 61 -2.04 -25.36 7.25
C GLN A 61 -0.82 -25.50 8.16
N ALA A 62 0.33 -25.93 7.62
CA ALA A 62 1.58 -26.02 8.34
C ALA A 62 2.36 -24.69 8.38
N LEU A 63 1.92 -23.68 7.61
CA LEU A 63 2.51 -22.34 7.66
C LEU A 63 2.46 -21.77 9.08
N SER A 64 3.61 -21.35 9.57
CA SER A 64 3.71 -20.66 10.85
C SER A 64 3.12 -19.26 10.77
N ALA A 65 2.66 -18.73 11.91
CA ALA A 65 2.21 -17.34 12.00
C ALA A 65 3.31 -16.33 11.61
N ALA A 66 4.59 -16.70 11.72
CA ALA A 66 5.71 -15.86 11.32
C ALA A 66 5.88 -15.79 9.79
N GLU A 67 5.70 -16.90 9.09
CA GLU A 67 5.73 -16.97 7.62
C GLU A 67 4.53 -16.25 7.01
N ASP A 68 3.34 -16.43 7.56
CA ASP A 68 2.15 -15.68 7.15
C ASP A 68 2.35 -14.17 7.38
N ARG A 69 2.80 -13.78 8.57
CA ARG A 69 3.12 -12.38 8.89
C ARG A 69 4.13 -11.80 7.91
N ARG A 70 5.17 -12.55 7.58
CA ARG A 70 6.21 -12.11 6.65
C ARG A 70 5.66 -11.94 5.23
N THR A 71 4.79 -12.85 4.78
CA THR A 71 4.07 -12.73 3.50
C THR A 71 3.27 -11.43 3.44
N VAL A 72 2.51 -11.12 4.49
CA VAL A 72 1.71 -9.89 4.62
C VAL A 72 2.59 -8.63 4.63
N ASP A 73 3.72 -8.67 5.34
CA ASP A 73 4.65 -7.54 5.44
C ASP A 73 5.38 -7.22 4.12
N LEU A 74 5.67 -8.24 3.31
CA LEU A 74 6.28 -8.08 2.00
C LEU A 74 5.30 -7.52 0.94
N CYS A 75 3.99 -7.55 1.19
CA CYS A 75 3.03 -6.99 0.26
C CYS A 75 3.00 -5.46 0.32
N PHE A 76 3.38 -4.81 -0.80
CA PHE A 76 3.34 -3.34 -0.92
C PHE A 76 1.97 -2.76 -1.25
N GLY A 77 0.95 -3.59 -1.50
CA GLY A 77 -0.39 -3.13 -1.85
C GLY A 77 -0.50 -2.45 -3.23
N CYS A 78 0.45 -2.71 -4.15
CA CYS A 78 0.46 -2.12 -5.49
C CYS A 78 -0.66 -2.63 -6.42
N LYS A 79 -1.34 -3.71 -6.05
CA LYS A 79 -2.41 -4.39 -6.83
C LYS A 79 -2.00 -4.89 -8.22
N LEU A 80 -0.70 -5.01 -8.54
CA LEU A 80 -0.26 -5.52 -9.84
C LEU A 80 -0.70 -6.97 -10.10
N CYS A 81 -0.78 -7.81 -9.06
CA CYS A 81 -1.21 -9.20 -9.17
C CYS A 81 -2.71 -9.36 -9.47
N TYR A 82 -3.54 -8.37 -9.14
CA TYR A 82 -4.99 -8.45 -9.33
C TYR A 82 -5.40 -8.56 -10.81
N PRO A 83 -5.05 -7.60 -11.70
CA PRO A 83 -5.46 -7.68 -13.11
C PRO A 83 -4.81 -8.85 -13.88
N LEU A 84 -3.68 -9.39 -13.39
CA LEU A 84 -3.00 -10.53 -14.01
C LEU A 84 -3.55 -11.88 -13.54
N CYS A 85 -4.32 -11.91 -12.45
CA CYS A 85 -4.83 -13.14 -11.88
C CYS A 85 -6.07 -13.61 -12.66
N PRO A 86 -6.07 -14.85 -13.20
CA PRO A 86 -7.22 -15.39 -13.95
C PRO A 86 -8.43 -15.68 -13.06
N TYR A 87 -8.25 -15.63 -11.75
CA TYR A 87 -9.25 -16.02 -10.75
C TYR A 87 -9.89 -14.84 -10.02
N THR A 88 -9.62 -13.62 -10.46
CA THR A 88 -10.34 -12.43 -10.01
C THR A 88 -11.82 -12.48 -10.42
N PRO A 89 -12.72 -11.79 -9.70
CA PRO A 89 -14.11 -11.63 -10.14
C PRO A 89 -14.19 -11.14 -11.60
N PRO A 90 -15.08 -11.71 -12.44
CA PRO A 90 -16.24 -12.54 -12.12
C PRO A 90 -15.97 -14.05 -11.98
N HIS A 91 -14.71 -14.49 -11.94
CA HIS A 91 -14.41 -15.91 -11.75
C HIS A 91 -14.97 -16.45 -10.42
N ARG A 92 -15.46 -17.69 -10.41
CA ARG A 92 -16.11 -18.35 -9.24
C ARG A 92 -15.28 -18.33 -7.95
N TRP A 93 -13.96 -18.22 -8.06
CA TRP A 93 -13.05 -18.20 -6.91
C TRP A 93 -12.83 -16.80 -6.33
N GLY A 94 -13.18 -15.74 -7.06
CA GLY A 94 -13.15 -14.35 -6.56
C GLY A 94 -11.89 -13.98 -5.79
N VAL A 95 -10.71 -14.33 -6.30
CA VAL A 95 -9.44 -14.13 -5.58
C VAL A 95 -9.07 -12.65 -5.55
N ASP A 96 -9.03 -12.05 -4.36
CA ASP A 96 -8.49 -10.71 -4.14
C ASP A 96 -7.36 -10.76 -3.09
N PHE A 97 -6.17 -11.12 -3.56
CA PHE A 97 -4.97 -11.17 -2.71
C PHE A 97 -4.62 -9.79 -2.11
N PRO A 98 -4.65 -8.67 -2.86
CA PRO A 98 -4.40 -7.36 -2.26
C PRO A 98 -5.36 -6.98 -1.13
N LEU A 99 -6.65 -7.27 -1.27
CA LEU A 99 -7.63 -7.02 -0.22
C LEU A 99 -7.34 -7.88 1.02
N LEU A 100 -7.02 -9.15 0.83
CA LEU A 100 -6.61 -10.05 1.93
C LEU A 100 -5.41 -9.48 2.70
N MET A 101 -4.36 -9.05 1.99
CA MET A 101 -3.16 -8.49 2.62
C MET A 101 -3.46 -7.19 3.38
N GLN A 102 -4.33 -6.33 2.83
CA GLN A 102 -4.78 -5.11 3.52
C GLN A 102 -5.59 -5.43 4.77
N ARG A 103 -6.51 -6.39 4.67
CA ARG A 103 -7.33 -6.88 5.78
C ARG A 103 -6.45 -7.43 6.92
N ALA A 104 -5.47 -8.27 6.59
CA ALA A 104 -4.52 -8.79 7.58
C ALA A 104 -3.76 -7.68 8.32
N LYS A 105 -3.35 -6.61 7.61
CA LYS A 105 -2.70 -5.45 8.23
C LYS A 105 -3.63 -4.64 9.14
N VAL A 106 -4.89 -4.45 8.76
CA VAL A 106 -5.90 -3.76 9.59
C VAL A 106 -6.17 -4.56 10.87
N VAL A 107 -6.46 -5.85 10.73
CA VAL A 107 -6.71 -6.74 11.88
C VAL A 107 -5.52 -6.79 12.83
N ARG A 108 -4.29 -6.80 12.30
CA ARG A 108 -3.08 -6.72 13.12
C ARG A 108 -2.96 -5.36 13.83
N ALA A 109 -3.21 -4.26 13.12
CA ALA A 109 -3.15 -2.93 13.70
C ALA A 109 -4.18 -2.74 14.83
N ASP A 110 -5.35 -3.37 14.75
CA ASP A 110 -6.34 -3.36 15.83
C ASP A 110 -5.86 -4.10 17.09
N ARG A 111 -5.10 -5.20 16.94
CA ARG A 111 -4.62 -6.03 18.06
C ARG A 111 -3.32 -5.55 18.67
N GLU A 112 -2.34 -5.24 17.81
CA GLU A 112 -0.97 -4.91 18.21
C GLU A 112 -0.72 -3.38 18.26
N GLY A 113 -1.63 -2.59 17.70
CA GLY A 113 -1.41 -1.18 17.43
C GLY A 113 -0.48 -0.95 16.23
N ILE A 114 -0.26 0.32 15.90
CA ILE A 114 0.67 0.74 14.85
C ILE A 114 1.94 1.25 15.55
N PRO A 115 3.14 0.73 15.22
CA PRO A 115 4.37 1.16 15.86
C PRO A 115 4.64 2.65 15.55
N LEU A 116 5.30 3.35 16.49
CA LEU A 116 5.56 4.79 16.38
C LEU A 116 6.27 5.15 15.06
N ARG A 117 7.22 4.32 14.64
CA ARG A 117 7.93 4.46 13.36
C ARG A 117 6.95 4.54 12.19
N ASP A 118 6.04 3.59 12.08
CA ASP A 118 5.09 3.51 10.97
C ASP A 118 4.06 4.64 11.05
N ARG A 119 3.67 5.06 12.27
CA ARG A 119 2.77 6.20 12.48
C ARG A 119 3.41 7.53 12.08
N LEU A 120 4.70 7.70 12.36
CA LEU A 120 5.46 8.92 12.02
C LEU A 120 5.79 8.96 10.52
N LEU A 121 6.36 7.88 9.98
CA LEU A 121 6.80 7.82 8.59
C LEU A 121 5.62 7.64 7.62
N GLY A 122 4.52 7.04 8.07
CA GLY A 122 3.29 6.87 7.30
C GLY A 122 2.43 8.13 7.19
N ASN A 123 2.79 9.23 7.88
CA ASN A 123 2.09 10.51 7.80
C ASN A 123 2.96 11.57 7.09
N PRO A 124 3.02 11.55 5.74
CA PRO A 124 3.88 12.46 4.98
C PRO A 124 3.46 13.93 5.13
N GLU A 125 2.19 14.23 5.38
CA GLU A 125 1.70 15.59 5.59
C GLU A 125 2.25 16.17 6.90
N LEU A 126 2.13 15.42 8.00
CA LEU A 126 2.70 15.84 9.29
C LEU A 126 4.21 16.01 9.18
N LEU A 127 4.90 15.05 8.59
CA LEU A 127 6.35 15.09 8.43
C LEU A 127 6.79 16.25 7.51
N GLY A 128 6.03 16.49 6.45
CA GLY A 128 6.21 17.61 5.52
C GLY A 128 6.00 18.97 6.20
N ARG A 129 4.95 19.11 7.02
CA ARG A 129 4.69 20.33 7.81
C ARG A 129 5.81 20.60 8.82
N LEU A 130 6.24 19.59 9.58
CA LEU A 130 7.33 19.72 10.55
C LEU A 130 8.66 20.06 9.88
N GLY A 131 8.99 19.37 8.79
CA GLY A 131 10.20 19.63 8.01
C GLY A 131 10.20 21.01 7.33
N SER A 132 9.02 21.48 6.91
CA SER A 132 8.84 22.79 6.27
C SER A 132 8.83 23.96 7.25
N ALA A 133 8.37 23.75 8.48
CA ALA A 133 8.28 24.81 9.48
C ALA A 133 9.67 25.27 9.97
N PHE A 134 10.63 24.34 10.06
CA PHE A 134 11.97 24.63 10.58
C PHE A 134 13.08 24.05 9.68
N PRO A 135 13.23 24.54 8.43
CA PRO A 135 14.11 23.93 7.44
C PRO A 135 15.59 24.00 7.85
N ARG A 136 16.02 25.03 8.58
CA ARG A 136 17.40 25.15 9.08
C ARG A 136 17.71 24.10 10.14
N VAL A 137 16.77 23.85 11.05
CA VAL A 137 16.91 22.83 12.11
C VAL A 137 16.86 21.44 11.51
N ALA A 138 15.91 21.18 10.62
CA ALA A 138 15.80 19.90 9.90
C ALA A 138 17.09 19.59 9.11
N ASN A 139 17.63 20.57 8.38
CA ASN A 139 18.88 20.41 7.64
C ASN A 139 20.10 20.26 8.57
N TRP A 140 20.15 20.97 9.70
CA TRP A 140 21.21 20.76 10.70
C TRP A 140 21.16 19.35 11.30
N ALA A 141 19.96 18.89 11.67
CA ALA A 141 19.75 17.56 12.23
C ALA A 141 20.18 16.46 11.25
N ASN A 142 19.80 16.59 9.97
CA ASN A 142 20.19 15.67 8.91
C ASN A 142 21.72 15.68 8.61
N ARG A 143 22.43 16.78 8.92
CA ARG A 143 23.88 16.87 8.77
C ARG A 143 24.64 16.22 9.93
N ASN A 144 24.04 16.18 11.11
CA ASN A 144 24.70 15.64 12.30
C ASN A 144 24.80 14.11 12.21
N ARG A 145 26.03 13.59 12.22
CA ARG A 145 26.31 12.14 12.14
C ARG A 145 25.75 11.37 13.34
N LEU A 146 25.77 11.97 14.53
CA LEU A 146 25.27 11.35 15.75
C LEU A 146 23.75 11.23 15.73
N LEU A 147 23.06 12.26 15.25
CA LEU A 147 21.60 12.22 15.12
C LEU A 147 21.17 11.19 14.08
N ARG A 148 21.87 11.08 12.94
CA ARG A 148 21.60 10.01 11.96
C ARG A 148 21.85 8.61 12.51
N TRP A 149 22.93 8.42 13.28
CA TRP A 149 23.18 7.16 13.96
C TRP A 149 22.08 6.83 14.97
N GLY A 150 21.60 7.82 15.74
CA GLY A 150 20.47 7.66 16.66
C GLY A 150 19.17 7.31 15.93
N MET A 151 18.87 7.98 14.82
CA MET A 151 17.71 7.71 13.97
C MET A 151 17.74 6.30 13.38
N GLU A 152 18.91 5.79 13.00
CA GLU A 152 19.03 4.41 12.53
C GLU A 152 18.75 3.40 13.65
N LYS A 153 19.26 3.63 14.87
CA LYS A 153 19.04 2.71 15.99
C LYS A 153 17.62 2.74 16.52
N THR A 154 16.93 3.87 16.41
CA THR A 154 15.57 4.05 16.95
C THR A 154 14.48 3.83 15.91
N LEU A 155 14.63 4.47 14.75
CA LEU A 155 13.64 4.46 13.67
C LEU A 155 14.03 3.53 12.51
N GLY A 156 15.21 2.90 12.54
CA GLY A 156 15.67 2.03 11.46
C GLY A 156 15.82 2.75 10.11
N VAL A 157 16.03 4.07 10.14
CA VAL A 157 16.28 4.89 8.95
C VAL A 157 17.78 4.85 8.64
N ASP A 158 18.14 4.50 7.41
CA ASP A 158 19.54 4.33 7.03
C ASP A 158 20.37 5.59 7.32
N ARG A 159 21.58 5.40 7.85
CA ARG A 159 22.43 6.52 8.28
C ARG A 159 23.03 7.30 7.11
N ARG A 160 22.87 6.90 5.85
CA ARG A 160 23.46 7.60 4.70
C ARG A 160 22.90 9.02 4.57
N PRO A 161 23.66 9.95 3.95
CA PRO A 161 23.19 11.32 3.78
C PRO A 161 21.90 11.31 2.95
N HIS A 162 20.83 11.89 3.50
CA HIS A 162 19.58 12.07 2.77
C HIS A 162 19.71 13.26 1.80
N PRO A 163 18.95 13.27 0.68
CA PRO A 163 18.86 14.42 -0.20
C PRO A 163 18.48 15.67 0.59
N ARG A 164 19.10 16.80 0.25
CA ARG A 164 18.85 18.07 0.96
C ARG A 164 17.40 18.49 0.72
N GLY A 165 16.66 18.76 1.78
CA GLY A 165 15.48 19.60 1.67
C GLY A 165 15.96 20.98 1.26
N SER A 166 15.55 21.48 0.09
CA SER A 166 15.89 22.84 -0.30
C SER A 166 15.41 23.79 0.80
N VAL A 167 16.26 24.75 1.18
CA VAL A 167 15.89 25.83 2.12
C VAL A 167 14.72 26.65 1.55
N ASP A 168 14.47 26.47 0.26
CA ASP A 168 13.56 27.27 -0.54
C ASP A 168 12.27 26.54 -0.94
N GLN A 169 11.74 25.69 -0.06
CA GLN A 169 10.38 25.16 -0.26
C GLN A 169 9.33 26.29 -0.24
N ALA A 170 9.65 27.44 0.38
CA ALA A 170 8.84 28.65 0.31
C ALA A 170 8.86 29.27 -1.09
N ALA A 171 10.03 29.47 -1.74
CA ALA A 171 10.03 29.91 -3.14
C ALA A 171 9.47 28.85 -4.07
N TRP A 172 9.76 27.55 -3.86
CA TRP A 172 9.17 26.47 -4.67
C TRP A 172 7.64 26.43 -4.55
N ARG A 173 7.06 26.59 -3.34
CA ARG A 173 5.61 26.74 -3.14
C ARG A 173 5.07 28.01 -3.78
N SER A 174 5.81 29.11 -3.74
CA SER A 174 5.40 30.35 -4.43
C SER A 174 5.49 30.25 -5.95
N SER A 175 6.43 29.47 -6.50
CA SER A 175 6.61 29.23 -7.94
C SER A 175 5.66 28.18 -8.50
N THR A 176 5.11 27.33 -7.63
CA THR A 176 4.08 26.32 -7.97
C THR A 176 2.66 26.79 -7.65
N ARG A 177 2.46 28.07 -7.25
CA ARG A 177 1.12 28.67 -7.30
C ARG A 177 0.60 28.46 -8.71
N PRO A 178 -0.56 27.80 -8.92
CA PRO A 178 -1.12 27.68 -10.24
C PRO A 178 -1.23 29.09 -10.81
N ARG A 179 -0.50 29.38 -11.90
CA ARG A 179 -0.74 30.62 -12.66
C ARG A 179 -2.22 30.62 -12.92
N SER A 180 -2.94 31.64 -12.43
CA SER A 180 -4.38 31.77 -12.68
C SER A 180 -4.57 31.75 -14.19
N SER A 181 -4.94 30.59 -14.73
CA SER A 181 -5.22 30.38 -16.14
C SER A 181 -6.63 30.88 -16.44
N SER A 182 -6.95 32.10 -16.02
CA SER A 182 -8.23 32.72 -16.34
C SER A 182 -8.23 33.44 -17.70
N THR A 183 -7.08 33.57 -18.38
CA THR A 183 -7.01 34.42 -19.58
C THR A 183 -6.60 33.71 -20.87
N LEU A 184 -6.20 32.42 -20.86
CA LEU A 184 -5.67 31.75 -22.07
C LEU A 184 -6.39 30.46 -22.50
N LEU A 185 -7.43 30.01 -21.80
CA LEU A 185 -8.23 28.82 -22.18
C LEU A 185 -9.56 29.15 -22.88
N ALA A 186 -9.78 30.40 -23.30
CA ALA A 186 -10.99 30.78 -24.03
C ALA A 186 -10.84 30.70 -25.57
N SER A 187 -9.62 30.61 -26.12
CA SER A 187 -9.39 30.76 -27.56
C SER A 187 -8.84 29.52 -28.28
N ALA A 188 -8.51 28.44 -27.57
CA ALA A 188 -7.80 27.30 -28.18
C ALA A 188 -8.60 26.00 -28.30
N TRP A 189 -9.84 25.94 -27.79
CA TRP A 189 -10.71 24.77 -27.94
C TRP A 189 -11.97 25.15 -28.72
N PRO A 190 -12.08 24.77 -30.00
CA PRO A 190 -13.34 24.92 -30.72
C PRO A 190 -14.41 24.10 -30.00
N ARG A 191 -15.50 24.78 -29.60
CA ARG A 191 -16.65 24.22 -28.87
C ARG A 191 -17.41 23.13 -29.64
N SER A 192 -16.99 22.79 -30.86
CA SER A 192 -17.62 21.80 -31.73
C SER A 192 -17.23 20.34 -31.42
N ALA A 193 -16.28 20.08 -30.52
CA ALA A 193 -15.90 18.71 -30.14
C ALA A 193 -16.75 18.11 -29.00
N CYS A 194 -17.65 18.89 -28.39
CA CYS A 194 -18.59 18.43 -27.37
C CYS A 194 -20.04 18.47 -27.89
N SER A 195 -20.30 17.84 -29.02
CA SER A 195 -21.67 17.52 -29.45
C SER A 195 -21.67 16.19 -30.19
N GLY A 196 -21.92 15.09 -29.48
CA GLY A 196 -22.03 13.78 -30.10
C GLY A 196 -22.02 12.65 -29.07
N GLY A 197 -23.17 12.38 -28.46
CA GLY A 197 -23.33 11.29 -27.51
C GLY A 197 -24.64 11.38 -26.76
N THR A 198 -25.75 11.49 -27.49
CA THR A 198 -27.10 11.37 -26.95
C THR A 198 -27.27 10.03 -26.25
N ALA A 199 -27.68 10.09 -24.99
CA ALA A 199 -28.31 8.99 -24.29
C ALA A 199 -29.56 8.54 -25.07
N SER A 200 -29.66 7.24 -25.38
CA SER A 200 -30.93 6.60 -25.70
C SER A 200 -30.89 5.11 -25.38
N ARG A 201 -31.72 4.74 -24.39
CA ARG A 201 -32.31 3.44 -24.03
C ARG A 201 -31.40 2.31 -23.56
#